data_AF-A0AAQ4DHE9-F1
#
_entry.id   AF-A0AAQ4DHE9-F1
#
_cell.length_a   1.000
_cell.length_b   1.000
_cell.length_c   1.000
_cell.angle_alpha   90.00
_cell.angle_beta   90.00
_cell.angle_gamma   90.00
#
_symmetry.space_group_name_H-M   'P 1'
#
loop_
_entity.id
_entity.type
_entity.pdbx_description
1 polymer ?
#
loop_
_entity_poly.entity_id
_entity_poly.type
_entity_poly.pdbx_seq_one_letter_code
_entity_poly.pdbx_strand_id
1 'polypeptide(L)'
;MFYEFLDADEKCQKLLARLLQRKHMWRRTSKIGYPDIAHDISPVLLALRDKGYIEDATSLKDLGIVLRLLSPYELKTLAQVFKLKTSGQGKGSLADSLLDHCSKQQPVLFGSRKTSLQQLVLKRYEASRILETELIQATAEKKWDKAKQLFYDIEKLAKSTDALERQERDQLLAPFLRHFSMCGVYTRCRCLGVDVLQRLKEHRHAIKVLQDLLDQKLYCQSRRGHWWDRLALNLEVHLGKPNEALKVLHEALDDPSISPAARHALVTRANRLAVKMPKGVSPTLESLLKLEKFDTLPQVNPRLPV
;
A
#
# COMPACT_ATOMS: atom_id res chain seq x y z
N MET A 1 34.90 6.18 -2.75
CA MET A 1 34.42 7.56 -3.01
C MET A 1 35.53 8.63 -3.11
N PHE A 2 36.30 8.97 -2.05
CA PHE A 2 37.43 9.93 -2.18
C PHE A 2 38.69 9.32 -2.81
N TYR A 3 38.95 8.02 -2.60
CA TYR A 3 40.10 7.34 -3.21
C TYR A 3 39.93 7.05 -4.71
N GLU A 4 38.70 6.80 -5.20
CA GLU A 4 38.40 6.69 -6.64
C GLU A 4 38.49 8.04 -7.38
N PHE A 5 38.40 9.16 -6.65
CA PHE A 5 38.55 10.50 -7.21
C PHE A 5 40.01 10.79 -7.60
N LEU A 6 40.98 10.21 -6.89
CA LEU A 6 42.41 10.36 -7.19
C LEU A 6 42.80 9.67 -8.52
N ASP A 7 42.03 8.66 -8.96
CA ASP A 7 42.17 7.97 -10.25
C ASP A 7 41.37 8.62 -11.40
N ALA A 8 40.64 9.71 -11.14
CA ALA A 8 39.93 10.44 -12.19
C ALA A 8 40.87 11.34 -13.01
N ASP A 9 40.63 11.42 -14.32
CA ASP A 9 41.29 12.37 -15.24
C ASP A 9 41.43 13.76 -14.59
N GLU A 10 42.63 14.35 -14.67
CA GLU A 10 42.99 15.65 -14.11
C GLU A 10 41.96 16.74 -14.46
N LYS A 11 41.37 16.65 -15.66
CA LYS A 11 40.31 17.56 -16.10
C LYS A 11 39.01 17.41 -15.31
N CYS A 12 38.62 16.18 -14.97
CA CYS A 12 37.45 15.89 -14.14
C CYS A 12 37.65 16.43 -12.72
N GLN A 13 38.85 16.26 -12.17
CA GLN A 13 39.18 16.74 -10.82
C GLN A 13 39.11 18.27 -10.75
N LYS A 14 39.75 18.97 -11.70
CA LYS A 14 39.72 20.42 -11.79
C LYS A 14 38.29 20.94 -11.94
N LEU A 15 37.48 20.32 -12.79
CA LEU A 15 36.09 20.74 -13.00
C LEU A 15 35.24 20.52 -11.76
N LEU A 16 35.35 19.36 -11.10
CA LEU A 16 34.58 19.07 -9.88
C LEU A 16 34.93 20.04 -8.76
N ALA A 17 36.22 20.32 -8.54
CA ALA A 17 36.66 21.29 -7.55
C ALA A 17 36.09 22.69 -7.81
N ARG A 18 36.10 23.14 -9.07
CA ARG A 18 35.51 24.43 -9.48
C ARG A 18 33.99 24.48 -9.29
N LEU A 19 33.29 23.36 -9.47
CA LEU A 19 31.85 23.26 -9.26
C LEU A 19 31.48 23.24 -7.77
N LEU A 20 32.29 22.57 -6.93
CA LEU A 20 32.08 22.51 -5.47
C LEU A 20 32.31 23.86 -4.78
N GLN A 21 33.23 24.68 -5.29
CA GLN A 21 33.47 26.04 -4.77
C GLN A 21 32.34 27.03 -5.11
N ARG A 22 31.46 26.69 -6.07
CA ARG A 22 30.34 27.55 -6.47
C ARG A 22 29.09 27.20 -5.67
N LYS A 23 28.17 28.15 -5.55
CA LYS A 23 26.85 27.89 -4.97
C LYS A 23 26.17 26.73 -5.72
N HIS A 24 25.84 25.67 -4.98
CA HIS A 24 25.21 24.45 -5.48
C HIS A 24 23.83 24.76 -6.04
N MET A 25 23.73 24.79 -7.36
CA MET A 25 22.49 25.01 -8.09
C MET A 25 22.59 24.36 -9.47
N TRP A 26 21.44 24.02 -10.03
CA TRP A 26 21.33 23.59 -11.41
C TRP A 26 21.83 24.69 -12.36
N ARG A 27 22.58 24.30 -13.38
CA ARG A 27 23.12 25.21 -14.39
C ARG A 27 22.99 24.57 -15.76
N ARG A 28 22.75 25.39 -16.78
CA ARG A 28 22.82 24.95 -18.17
C ARG A 28 24.27 24.64 -18.52
N THR A 29 24.48 23.57 -19.27
CA THR A 29 25.79 23.20 -19.84
C THR A 29 26.42 24.36 -20.61
N SER A 30 25.63 25.10 -21.39
CA SER A 30 26.07 26.30 -22.12
C SER A 30 26.57 27.47 -21.26
N LYS A 31 26.32 27.44 -19.94
CA LYS A 31 26.79 28.45 -18.99
C LYS A 31 27.96 27.95 -18.12
N ILE A 32 28.39 26.70 -18.32
CA ILE A 32 29.54 26.10 -17.64
C ILE A 32 30.72 26.17 -18.63
N GLY A 33 31.53 27.22 -18.51
CA GLY A 33 32.71 27.45 -19.33
C GLY A 33 33.96 27.61 -18.47
N TYR A 34 35.00 26.83 -18.79
CA TYR A 34 36.33 26.81 -18.18
C TYR A 34 37.36 26.51 -19.27
N PRO A 35 37.74 27.52 -20.07
CA PRO A 35 38.68 27.35 -21.19
C PRO A 35 40.05 26.81 -20.76
N ASP A 36 40.42 27.00 -19.50
CA ASP A 36 41.62 26.48 -18.85
C ASP A 36 41.59 24.95 -18.62
N ILE A 37 40.42 24.32 -18.65
CA ILE A 37 40.23 22.88 -18.44
C ILE A 37 40.01 22.15 -19.77
N ALA A 38 39.07 22.66 -20.59
CA ALA A 38 38.78 22.13 -21.92
C ALA A 38 38.02 23.16 -22.76
N HIS A 39 38.24 23.16 -24.08
CA HIS A 39 37.46 23.96 -25.02
C HIS A 39 35.99 23.52 -25.08
N ASP A 40 35.74 22.22 -24.95
CA ASP A 40 34.41 21.65 -24.74
C ASP A 40 34.39 20.82 -23.45
N ILE A 41 33.48 21.18 -22.55
CA ILE A 41 33.33 20.60 -21.21
C ILE A 41 32.30 19.47 -21.21
N SER A 42 31.51 19.34 -22.28
CA SER A 42 30.50 18.29 -22.46
C SER A 42 31.02 16.87 -22.16
N PRO A 43 32.17 16.42 -22.72
CA PRO A 43 32.69 15.07 -22.44
C PRO A 43 33.13 14.89 -20.98
N VAL A 44 33.65 15.95 -20.35
CA VAL A 44 34.10 15.92 -18.95
C VAL A 44 32.90 15.83 -17.99
N LEU A 45 31.80 16.52 -18.30
CA LEU A 45 30.56 16.42 -17.53
C LEU A 45 29.94 15.03 -17.63
N LEU A 46 29.94 14.41 -18.83
CA LEU A 46 29.45 13.04 -18.99
C LEU A 46 30.26 12.05 -18.15
N ALA A 47 31.59 12.16 -18.15
CA ALA A 47 32.46 11.32 -17.32
C ALA A 47 32.20 11.51 -15.81
N LEU A 48 31.95 12.74 -15.36
CA LEU A 48 31.60 13.03 -13.97
C LEU A 48 30.21 12.47 -13.59
N ARG A 49 29.26 12.50 -14.52
CA ARG A 49 27.92 11.93 -14.33
C ARG A 49 27.99 10.41 -14.22
N ASP A 50 28.72 9.75 -15.11
CA ASP A 50 28.83 8.28 -15.14
C ASP A 50 29.50 7.73 -13.86
N LYS A 51 30.38 8.55 -13.24
CA LYS A 51 30.98 8.28 -11.94
C LYS A 51 30.10 8.67 -10.73
N GLY A 52 28.92 9.25 -10.97
CA GLY A 52 27.96 9.62 -9.93
C GLY A 52 28.29 10.91 -9.16
N TYR A 53 29.21 11.74 -9.63
CA TYR A 53 29.59 12.98 -8.94
C TYR A 53 28.67 14.18 -9.26
N ILE A 54 27.97 14.13 -10.41
CA ILE A 54 27.02 15.17 -10.81
C ILE A 54 25.71 14.55 -11.31
N GLU A 55 24.61 15.26 -11.08
CA GLU A 55 23.28 14.88 -11.56
C GLU A 55 22.94 15.60 -12.87
N ASP A 56 22.15 14.96 -13.74
CA ASP A 56 21.69 15.52 -15.01
C ASP A 56 20.20 15.89 -14.98
N ALA A 57 19.67 16.34 -16.13
CA ALA A 57 18.28 16.77 -16.25
C ALA A 57 17.25 15.69 -15.88
N THR A 58 17.62 14.40 -15.87
CA THR A 58 16.70 13.31 -15.50
C THR A 58 16.39 13.27 -14.00
N SER A 59 17.30 13.79 -13.16
CA SER A 59 17.13 13.88 -11.71
C SER A 59 16.34 15.12 -11.26
N LEU A 60 16.15 16.09 -12.15
CA LEU A 60 15.47 17.36 -11.84
C LEU A 60 13.94 17.20 -11.85
N LYS A 61 13.33 17.14 -10.65
CA LYS A 61 11.88 16.93 -10.47
C LYS A 61 11.09 18.20 -10.09
N ASP A 62 11.78 19.26 -9.68
CA ASP A 62 11.15 20.50 -9.24
C ASP A 62 10.89 21.43 -10.43
N LEU A 63 9.60 21.57 -10.80
CA LEU A 63 9.14 22.42 -11.89
C LEU A 63 9.54 23.90 -11.69
N GLY A 64 9.59 24.39 -10.45
CA GLY A 64 9.97 25.77 -10.16
C GLY A 64 11.46 26.02 -10.38
N ILE A 65 12.29 25.04 -10.08
CA ILE A 65 13.71 25.10 -10.45
C ILE A 65 13.86 25.05 -11.96
N VAL A 66 13.15 24.16 -12.67
CA VAL A 66 13.17 24.06 -14.13
C VAL A 66 12.82 25.39 -14.80
N LEU A 67 11.73 26.02 -14.40
CA LEU A 67 11.29 27.29 -15.00
C LEU A 67 12.28 28.43 -14.74
N ARG A 68 12.95 28.45 -13.57
CA ARG A 68 14.01 29.43 -13.29
C ARG A 68 15.29 29.18 -14.10
N LEU A 69 15.54 27.93 -14.51
CA LEU A 69 16.64 27.58 -15.41
C LEU A 69 16.36 27.98 -16.86
N LEU A 70 15.10 28.18 -17.25
CA LEU A 70 14.75 28.63 -18.59
C LEU A 70 15.31 30.02 -18.92
N SER A 71 15.66 30.25 -20.18
CA SER A 71 16.01 31.58 -20.67
C SER A 71 14.75 32.46 -20.75
N PRO A 72 14.89 33.80 -20.76
CA PRO A 72 13.75 34.70 -20.91
C PRO A 72 12.94 34.44 -22.20
N TYR A 73 13.61 34.06 -23.28
CA TYR A 73 12.97 33.75 -24.56
C TYR A 73 12.15 32.46 -24.51
N GLU A 74 12.71 31.38 -23.94
CA GLU A 74 11.99 30.11 -23.79
C GLU A 74 10.80 30.24 -22.84
N LEU A 75 10.93 31.01 -21.74
CA LEU A 75 9.81 31.28 -20.84
C LEU A 75 8.69 32.06 -21.54
N LYS A 76 9.04 33.04 -22.36
CA LYS A 76 8.05 33.82 -23.14
C LYS A 76 7.34 32.95 -24.16
N THR A 77 8.09 32.11 -24.87
CA THR A 77 7.53 31.16 -25.85
C THR A 77 6.57 30.19 -25.15
N LEU A 78 6.98 29.65 -24.00
CA LEU A 78 6.16 28.71 -23.22
C LEU A 78 4.89 29.40 -22.67
N ALA A 79 5.01 30.63 -22.17
CA ALA A 79 3.86 31.42 -21.74
C ALA A 79 2.88 31.76 -22.87
N GLN A 80 3.37 31.99 -24.10
CA GLN A 80 2.51 32.17 -25.27
C GLN A 80 1.74 30.89 -25.64
N VAL A 81 2.38 29.71 -25.54
CA VAL A 81 1.72 28.42 -25.75
C VAL A 81 0.57 28.21 -24.76
N PHE A 82 0.78 28.55 -23.49
CA PHE A 82 -0.25 28.49 -22.44
C PHE A 82 -1.21 29.68 -22.44
N LYS A 83 -1.16 30.55 -23.47
CA LYS A 83 -2.04 31.73 -23.63
C LYS A 83 -2.01 32.69 -22.43
N LEU A 84 -0.86 32.79 -21.75
CA LEU A 84 -0.65 33.74 -20.65
C LEU A 84 -0.24 35.12 -21.18
N LYS A 85 -0.57 36.17 -20.41
CA LYS A 85 -0.16 37.55 -20.72
C LYS A 85 1.35 37.68 -20.53
N THR A 86 2.10 37.94 -21.60
CA THR A 86 3.57 38.05 -21.59
C THR A 86 4.09 39.48 -21.64
N SER A 87 3.20 40.46 -21.79
CA SER A 87 3.53 41.89 -21.88
C SER A 87 3.94 42.44 -20.52
N GLY A 88 5.19 42.90 -20.40
CA GLY A 88 5.69 43.66 -19.24
C GLY A 88 6.15 42.83 -18.03
N GLN A 89 6.14 41.50 -18.09
CA GLN A 89 6.57 40.65 -16.97
C GLN A 89 8.08 40.36 -17.01
N GLY A 90 8.75 40.53 -15.86
CA GLY A 90 10.13 40.10 -15.64
C GLY A 90 10.27 38.57 -15.54
N LYS A 91 11.49 38.04 -15.72
CA LYS A 91 11.78 36.60 -15.74
C LYS A 91 11.20 35.84 -14.53
N GLY A 92 11.34 36.40 -13.32
CA GLY A 92 10.81 35.80 -12.08
C GLY A 92 9.28 35.74 -12.08
N SER A 93 8.63 36.88 -12.32
CA SER A 93 7.17 37.00 -12.35
C SER A 93 6.52 36.10 -13.42
N LEU A 94 7.16 35.93 -14.57
CA LEU A 94 6.68 35.04 -15.63
C LEU A 94 6.81 33.56 -15.25
N ALA A 95 7.91 33.18 -14.60
CA ALA A 95 8.10 31.82 -14.08
C ALA A 95 7.07 31.49 -12.97
N ASP A 96 6.78 32.45 -12.09
CA ASP A 96 5.78 32.29 -11.02
C ASP A 96 4.36 32.21 -11.59
N SER A 97 4.04 33.02 -12.60
CA SER A 97 2.74 32.98 -13.31
C SER A 97 2.54 31.64 -14.03
N LEU A 98 3.61 31.08 -14.61
CA LEU A 98 3.60 29.75 -15.22
C LEU A 98 3.47 28.63 -14.18
N LEU A 99 4.13 28.75 -13.04
CA LEU A 99 3.98 27.80 -11.93
C LEU A 99 2.56 27.78 -11.39
N ASP A 100 1.96 28.94 -11.19
CA ASP A 100 0.59 29.11 -10.72
C ASP A 100 -0.43 28.59 -11.74
N HIS A 101 -0.20 28.82 -13.03
CA HIS A 101 -1.01 28.25 -14.08
C HIS A 101 -0.92 26.71 -14.13
N CYS A 102 0.30 26.18 -14.06
CA CYS A 102 0.55 24.75 -14.05
C CYS A 102 0.01 24.07 -12.79
N SER A 103 0.01 24.73 -11.63
CA SER A 103 -0.54 24.19 -10.38
C SER A 103 -2.08 24.18 -10.40
N LYS A 104 -2.71 25.23 -10.96
CA LYS A 104 -4.17 25.34 -11.11
C LYS A 104 -4.73 24.43 -12.21
N GLN A 105 -3.96 24.17 -13.28
CA GLN A 105 -4.34 23.24 -14.35
C GLN A 105 -3.89 21.79 -14.12
N GLN A 106 -3.39 21.42 -12.93
CA GLN A 106 -3.23 19.99 -12.60
C GLN A 106 -4.62 19.37 -12.40
N PRO A 107 -5.23 18.88 -13.48
CA PRO A 107 -4.93 17.52 -13.88
C PRO A 107 -4.74 17.37 -15.41
N VAL A 108 -3.63 16.75 -15.85
CA VAL A 108 -3.53 15.77 -16.99
C VAL A 108 -2.23 15.86 -17.82
N LEU A 109 -1.47 16.97 -17.86
CA LEU A 109 -0.52 17.17 -18.99
C LEU A 109 1.00 17.14 -18.75
N PHE A 110 1.52 16.86 -17.55
CA PHE A 110 2.96 16.61 -17.37
C PHE A 110 3.18 15.24 -16.73
N GLY A 111 3.84 14.33 -17.47
CA GLY A 111 4.38 13.09 -16.91
C GLY A 111 5.31 13.43 -15.74
N SER A 112 5.21 12.80 -14.57
CA SER A 112 4.90 11.38 -14.37
C SER A 112 3.88 11.19 -13.24
N ARG A 113 2.59 11.21 -13.56
CA ARG A 113 1.53 10.77 -12.63
C ARG A 113 1.75 9.33 -12.18
N LYS A 114 2.35 8.48 -13.03
CA LYS A 114 2.75 7.13 -12.66
C LYS A 114 3.83 7.17 -11.57
N THR A 115 4.90 7.96 -11.70
CA THR A 115 5.94 8.01 -10.67
C THR A 115 5.46 8.63 -9.35
N SER A 116 4.64 9.69 -9.37
CA SER A 116 4.11 10.30 -8.15
C SER A 116 3.02 9.44 -7.47
N LEU A 117 2.12 8.83 -8.25
CA LEU A 117 1.13 7.89 -7.70
C LEU A 117 1.78 6.59 -7.22
N GLN A 118 2.77 6.04 -7.95
CA GLN A 118 3.54 4.87 -7.51
C GLN A 118 4.28 5.16 -6.21
N GLN A 119 4.95 6.33 -6.12
CA GLN A 119 5.60 6.76 -4.88
C GLN A 119 4.61 6.94 -3.74
N LEU A 120 3.42 7.49 -4.00
CA LEU A 120 2.40 7.66 -2.98
C LEU A 120 1.79 6.32 -2.54
N VAL A 121 1.55 5.40 -3.46
CA VAL A 121 1.09 4.03 -3.15
C VAL A 121 2.15 3.31 -2.31
N LEU A 122 3.42 3.41 -2.70
CA LEU A 122 4.53 2.84 -1.94
C LEU A 122 4.63 3.42 -0.53
N LYS A 123 4.58 4.75 -0.39
CA LYS A 123 4.60 5.43 0.93
C LYS A 123 3.43 5.02 1.82
N ARG A 124 2.22 4.88 1.27
CA ARG A 124 1.05 4.39 2.03
C ARG A 124 1.23 2.95 2.46
N TYR A 125 1.72 2.10 1.57
CA TYR A 125 2.01 0.70 1.89
C TYR A 125 3.07 0.60 2.99
N GLU A 126 4.16 1.35 2.88
CA GLU A 126 5.22 1.44 3.88
C GLU A 126 4.67 1.90 5.24
N ALA A 127 3.90 2.97 5.28
CA ALA A 127 3.25 3.44 6.51
C ALA A 127 2.33 2.37 7.13
N SER A 128 1.52 1.68 6.31
CA SER A 128 0.67 0.59 6.79
C SER A 128 1.48 -0.58 7.35
N ARG A 129 2.64 -0.90 6.75
CA ARG A 129 3.56 -1.97 7.20
C ARG A 129 4.28 -1.63 8.49
N ILE A 130 4.59 -0.35 8.72
CA ILE A 130 5.12 0.13 10.00
C ILE A 130 4.08 -0.11 11.09
N LEU A 131 2.83 0.32 10.87
CA LEU A 131 1.73 0.07 11.82
C LEU A 131 1.51 -1.44 12.09
N GLU A 132 1.57 -2.28 11.06
CA GLU A 132 1.46 -3.74 11.22
C GLU A 132 2.60 -4.29 12.08
N THR A 133 3.84 -3.86 11.83
CA THR A 133 5.02 -4.26 12.62
C THR A 133 4.88 -3.84 14.08
N GLU A 134 4.48 -2.59 14.34
CA GLU A 134 4.28 -2.08 15.70
C GLU A 134 3.19 -2.84 16.45
N LEU A 135 2.09 -3.18 15.76
CA LEU A 135 1.01 -3.98 16.34
C LEU A 135 1.52 -5.38 16.69
N ILE A 136 2.20 -6.06 15.77
CA ILE A 136 2.80 -7.39 16.00
C ILE A 136 3.76 -7.33 17.19
N GLN A 137 4.65 -6.34 17.24
CA GLN A 137 5.60 -6.18 18.33
C GLN A 137 4.90 -5.94 19.67
N ALA A 138 3.89 -5.06 19.72
CA ALA A 138 3.12 -4.81 20.94
C ALA A 138 2.41 -6.09 21.44
N THR A 139 1.89 -6.92 20.53
CA THR A 139 1.30 -8.23 20.90
C THR A 139 2.34 -9.23 21.40
N ALA A 140 3.52 -9.30 20.78
CA ALA A 140 4.61 -10.18 21.20
C ALA A 140 5.14 -9.81 22.59
N GLU A 141 5.26 -8.51 22.86
CA GLU A 141 5.67 -7.96 24.16
C GLU A 141 4.53 -7.96 25.20
N LYS A 142 3.33 -8.46 24.85
CA LYS A 142 2.13 -8.49 25.71
C LYS A 142 1.70 -7.11 26.21
N LYS A 143 2.03 -6.04 25.48
CA LYS A 143 1.59 -4.66 25.76
C LYS A 143 0.17 -4.46 25.22
N TRP A 144 -0.81 -5.09 25.86
CA TRP A 144 -2.17 -5.20 25.33
C TRP A 144 -2.89 -3.85 25.16
N ASP A 145 -2.69 -2.89 26.06
CA ASP A 145 -3.29 -1.56 25.93
C ASP A 145 -2.74 -0.81 24.70
N LYS A 146 -1.43 -0.88 24.47
CA LYS A 146 -0.79 -0.33 23.26
C LYS A 146 -1.30 -1.04 22.00
N ALA A 147 -1.36 -2.36 22.01
CA ALA A 147 -1.85 -3.16 20.88
C ALA A 147 -3.30 -2.80 20.55
N LYS A 148 -4.15 -2.61 21.57
CA LYS A 148 -5.55 -2.19 21.39
C LYS A 148 -5.64 -0.78 20.79
N GLN A 149 -4.84 0.17 21.27
CA GLN A 149 -4.83 1.52 20.72
C GLN A 149 -4.41 1.52 19.25
N LEU A 150 -3.31 0.84 18.91
CA LEU A 150 -2.86 0.69 17.52
C LEU A 150 -3.93 0.04 16.64
N PHE A 151 -4.61 -0.99 17.14
CA PHE A 151 -5.70 -1.62 16.42
C PHE A 151 -6.86 -0.64 16.14
N TYR A 152 -7.24 0.20 17.10
CA TYR A 152 -8.29 1.21 16.90
C TYR A 152 -7.89 2.30 15.91
N ASP A 153 -6.63 2.73 15.93
CA ASP A 153 -6.12 3.67 14.94
C ASP A 153 -6.17 3.06 13.53
N ILE A 154 -5.83 1.77 13.40
CA ILE A 154 -5.93 1.02 12.14
C ILE A 154 -7.39 0.84 11.69
N GLU A 155 -8.32 0.54 12.59
CA GLU A 155 -9.77 0.47 12.26
C GLU A 155 -10.27 1.80 11.69
N LYS A 156 -9.87 2.93 12.30
CA LYS A 156 -10.21 4.26 11.83
C LYS A 156 -9.63 4.52 10.43
N LEU A 157 -8.38 4.13 10.20
CA LEU A 157 -7.74 4.26 8.89
C LEU A 157 -8.39 3.37 7.83
N ALA A 158 -8.75 2.13 8.18
CA ALA A 158 -9.39 1.17 7.29
C ALA A 158 -10.79 1.64 6.82
N LYS A 159 -11.47 2.44 7.65
CA LYS A 159 -12.78 3.05 7.36
C LYS A 159 -12.68 4.45 6.76
N SER A 160 -11.48 4.97 6.51
CA SER A 160 -11.29 6.29 5.90
C SER A 160 -11.68 6.30 4.42
N THR A 161 -12.03 7.48 3.89
CA THR A 161 -12.35 7.68 2.47
C THR A 161 -11.22 7.24 1.54
N ASP A 162 -9.96 7.55 1.89
CA ASP A 162 -8.79 7.11 1.11
C ASP A 162 -8.67 5.58 1.09
N ALA A 163 -8.99 4.88 2.18
CA ALA A 163 -8.99 3.42 2.18
C ALA A 163 -10.10 2.85 1.29
N LEU A 164 -11.32 3.35 1.40
CA LEU A 164 -12.46 2.87 0.60
C LEU A 164 -12.24 3.06 -0.91
N GLU A 165 -11.76 4.22 -1.34
CA GLU A 165 -11.40 4.47 -2.76
C GLU A 165 -10.27 3.55 -3.27
N ARG A 166 -9.39 3.10 -2.37
CA ARG A 166 -8.30 2.18 -2.73
C ARG A 166 -8.79 0.74 -2.80
N GLN A 167 -9.74 0.37 -1.97
CA GLN A 167 -10.39 -0.94 -2.06
C GLN A 167 -11.04 -1.15 -3.42
N GLU A 168 -11.70 -0.14 -3.97
CA GLU A 168 -12.27 -0.18 -5.33
C GLU A 168 -11.20 -0.41 -6.40
N ARG A 169 -10.04 0.25 -6.28
CA ARG A 169 -8.93 0.06 -7.22
C ARG A 169 -8.28 -1.30 -7.08
N ASP A 170 -8.17 -1.82 -5.87
CA ASP A 170 -7.58 -3.14 -5.60
C ASP A 170 -8.41 -4.29 -6.17
N GLN A 171 -9.70 -4.08 -6.49
CA GLN A 171 -10.52 -5.07 -7.19
C GLN A 171 -9.93 -5.45 -8.55
N LEU A 172 -9.26 -4.50 -9.21
CA LEU A 172 -8.59 -4.67 -10.50
C LEU A 172 -7.26 -5.43 -10.38
N LEU A 173 -6.74 -5.60 -9.16
CA LEU A 173 -5.52 -6.36 -8.93
C LEU A 173 -5.81 -7.86 -8.88
N ALA A 174 -4.86 -8.65 -9.40
CA ALA A 174 -4.86 -10.09 -9.21
C ALA A 174 -4.83 -10.43 -7.70
N PRO A 175 -5.52 -11.50 -7.25
CA PRO A 175 -5.66 -11.79 -5.81
C PRO A 175 -4.35 -11.86 -5.03
N PHE A 176 -3.29 -12.42 -5.63
CA PHE A 176 -1.98 -12.52 -4.98
C PHE A 176 -1.31 -11.15 -4.77
N LEU A 177 -1.54 -10.17 -5.65
CA LEU A 177 -0.99 -8.81 -5.52
C LEU A 177 -1.69 -7.98 -4.45
N ARG A 178 -2.94 -8.28 -4.11
CA ARG A 178 -3.69 -7.57 -3.06
C ARG A 178 -3.04 -7.67 -1.68
N HIS A 179 -2.20 -8.67 -1.45
CA HIS A 179 -1.41 -8.80 -0.22
C HIS A 179 -0.41 -7.65 -0.04
N PHE A 180 0.03 -7.02 -1.13
CA PHE A 180 0.97 -5.90 -1.17
C PHE A 180 0.25 -4.53 -1.29
N SER A 181 -1.02 -4.48 -0.88
CA SER A 181 -1.80 -3.23 -0.80
C SER A 181 -1.91 -2.75 0.64
N MET A 182 -2.10 -1.44 0.82
CA MET A 182 -2.37 -0.84 2.13
C MET A 182 -3.65 -1.41 2.76
N CYS A 183 -4.72 -1.61 1.99
CA CYS A 183 -5.97 -2.19 2.47
C CYS A 183 -5.82 -3.68 2.86
N GLY A 184 -4.97 -4.42 2.14
CA GLY A 184 -4.58 -5.78 2.49
C GLY A 184 -3.84 -5.83 3.82
N VAL A 185 -2.91 -4.90 4.05
CA VAL A 185 -2.20 -4.75 5.33
C VAL A 185 -3.17 -4.46 6.47
N TYR A 186 -4.07 -3.47 6.31
CA TYR A 186 -5.08 -3.18 7.32
C TYR A 186 -5.96 -4.41 7.61
N THR A 187 -6.37 -5.16 6.59
CA THR A 187 -7.17 -6.39 6.81
C THR A 187 -6.41 -7.42 7.65
N ARG A 188 -5.10 -7.60 7.45
CA ARG A 188 -4.28 -8.48 8.30
C ARG A 188 -4.18 -7.97 9.74
N CYS A 189 -3.96 -6.66 9.91
CA CYS A 189 -3.97 -6.03 11.23
C CYS A 189 -5.30 -6.21 11.94
N ARG A 190 -6.44 -6.10 11.23
CA ARG A 190 -7.77 -6.36 11.79
C ARG A 190 -7.91 -7.80 12.27
N CYS A 191 -7.37 -8.76 11.52
CA CYS A 191 -7.37 -10.15 11.96
C CYS A 191 -6.58 -10.35 13.26
N LEU A 192 -5.40 -9.72 13.38
CA LEU A 192 -4.63 -9.74 14.63
C LEU A 192 -5.34 -8.98 15.76
N GLY A 193 -6.05 -7.90 15.41
CA GLY A 193 -6.89 -7.13 16.32
C GLY A 193 -8.00 -7.96 16.97
N VAL A 194 -8.57 -8.93 16.25
CA VAL A 194 -9.52 -9.89 16.84
C VAL A 194 -8.88 -10.66 18.00
N ASP A 195 -7.64 -11.12 17.85
CA ASP A 195 -6.92 -11.84 18.91
C ASP A 195 -6.63 -10.92 20.11
N VAL A 196 -6.26 -9.65 19.85
CA VAL A 196 -6.06 -8.62 20.88
C VAL A 196 -7.35 -8.38 21.67
N LEU A 197 -8.48 -8.17 20.98
CA LEU A 197 -9.78 -7.95 21.60
C LEU A 197 -10.22 -9.16 22.43
N GLN A 198 -10.01 -10.38 21.93
CA GLN A 198 -10.33 -11.60 22.66
C GLN A 198 -9.47 -11.76 23.91
N ARG A 199 -8.17 -11.41 23.85
CA ARG A 199 -7.28 -11.43 25.02
C ARG A 199 -7.74 -10.44 26.10
N LEU A 200 -8.26 -9.30 25.69
CA LEU A 200 -8.83 -8.26 26.56
C LEU A 200 -10.29 -8.51 26.95
N LYS A 201 -10.86 -9.68 26.60
CA LYS A 201 -12.26 -10.06 26.88
C LYS A 201 -13.31 -9.17 26.21
N GLU A 202 -12.94 -8.41 25.18
CA GLU A 202 -13.84 -7.56 24.39
C GLU A 202 -14.54 -8.35 23.28
N HIS A 203 -15.15 -9.48 23.64
CA HIS A 203 -15.70 -10.44 22.68
C HIS A 203 -16.82 -9.86 21.80
N ARG A 204 -17.62 -8.90 22.31
CA ARG A 204 -18.63 -8.22 21.50
C ARG A 204 -18.01 -7.43 20.36
N HIS A 205 -16.88 -6.77 20.61
CA HIS A 205 -16.20 -6.01 19.57
C HIS A 205 -15.51 -6.95 18.59
N ALA A 206 -14.87 -8.01 19.10
CA ALA A 206 -14.25 -9.04 18.26
C ALA A 206 -15.26 -9.65 17.25
N ILE A 207 -16.50 -9.88 17.69
CA ILE A 207 -17.60 -10.36 16.83
C ILE A 207 -17.91 -9.35 15.71
N LYS A 208 -18.06 -8.06 16.02
CA LYS A 208 -18.31 -7.03 15.00
C LYS A 208 -17.20 -6.98 13.96
N VAL A 209 -15.94 -7.04 14.40
CA VAL A 209 -14.79 -7.03 13.50
C VAL A 209 -14.78 -8.29 12.62
N LEU A 210 -15.11 -9.46 13.18
CA LEU A 210 -15.23 -10.70 12.41
C LEU A 210 -16.36 -10.65 11.36
N GLN A 211 -17.50 -10.06 11.71
CA GLN A 211 -18.61 -9.81 10.77
C GLN A 211 -18.16 -8.90 9.63
N ASP A 212 -17.57 -7.73 9.94
CA ASP A 212 -17.02 -6.82 8.94
C ASP A 212 -15.96 -7.49 8.02
N LEU A 213 -15.15 -8.41 8.56
CA LEU A 213 -14.14 -9.16 7.80
C LEU A 213 -14.79 -10.20 6.86
N LEU A 214 -15.89 -10.81 7.28
CA LEU A 214 -16.67 -11.79 6.51
C LEU A 214 -17.52 -11.13 5.41
N ASP A 215 -17.94 -9.88 5.60
CA ASP A 215 -18.74 -9.14 4.61
C ASP A 215 -17.91 -8.74 3.37
N GLN A 216 -16.61 -8.50 3.53
CA GLN A 216 -15.74 -8.16 2.40
C GLN A 216 -15.24 -9.40 1.63
N LYS A 217 -15.06 -9.25 0.30
CA LYS A 217 -14.71 -10.34 -0.63
C LYS A 217 -13.34 -10.18 -1.30
N LEU A 218 -12.53 -9.20 -0.89
CA LEU A 218 -11.32 -8.81 -1.60
C LEU A 218 -10.04 -9.35 -1.00
N TYR A 219 -9.90 -9.26 0.32
CA TYR A 219 -8.65 -9.49 1.02
C TYR A 219 -8.74 -10.72 1.91
N CYS A 220 -7.60 -11.41 2.08
CA CYS A 220 -7.43 -12.51 3.03
C CYS A 220 -8.51 -13.61 2.91
N GLN A 221 -9.01 -13.89 1.70
CA GLN A 221 -10.12 -14.82 1.49
C GLN A 221 -9.79 -16.25 1.96
N SER A 222 -8.51 -16.65 1.94
CA SER A 222 -8.03 -17.91 2.51
C SER A 222 -8.28 -18.07 4.01
N ARG A 223 -8.51 -16.98 4.75
CA ARG A 223 -8.77 -16.99 6.20
C ARG A 223 -10.26 -17.06 6.57
N ARG A 224 -11.19 -17.05 5.60
CA ARG A 224 -12.63 -16.99 5.88
C ARG A 224 -13.13 -18.12 6.78
N GLY A 225 -12.66 -19.35 6.52
CA GLY A 225 -13.00 -20.49 7.39
C GLY A 225 -12.57 -20.29 8.84
N HIS A 226 -11.40 -19.69 9.07
CA HIS A 226 -10.95 -19.33 10.42
C HIS A 226 -11.80 -18.20 11.03
N TRP A 227 -12.19 -17.18 10.25
CA TRP A 227 -13.07 -16.12 10.75
C TRP A 227 -14.44 -16.66 11.16
N TRP A 228 -15.05 -17.53 10.35
CA TRP A 228 -16.29 -18.23 10.68
C TRP A 228 -16.17 -19.04 11.96
N ASP A 229 -15.10 -19.83 12.12
CA ASP A 229 -14.86 -20.62 13.33
C ASP A 229 -14.73 -19.75 14.57
N ARG A 230 -13.95 -18.66 14.48
CA ARG A 230 -13.77 -17.72 15.59
C ARG A 230 -15.05 -16.96 15.93
N LEU A 231 -15.86 -16.61 14.95
CA LEU A 231 -17.15 -15.96 15.15
C LEU A 231 -18.12 -16.88 15.90
N ALA A 232 -18.26 -18.12 15.43
CA ALA A 232 -19.09 -19.13 16.08
C ALA A 232 -18.62 -19.40 17.53
N LEU A 233 -17.31 -19.56 17.74
CA LEU A 233 -16.73 -19.75 19.07
C LEU A 233 -17.02 -18.56 20.00
N ASN A 234 -16.88 -17.33 19.51
CA ASN A 234 -17.14 -16.14 20.33
C ASN A 234 -18.62 -16.05 20.75
N LEU A 235 -19.54 -16.38 19.86
CA LEU A 235 -20.97 -16.41 20.17
C LEU A 235 -21.31 -17.53 21.17
N GLU A 236 -20.81 -18.74 20.92
CA GLU A 236 -21.05 -19.92 21.77
C GLU A 236 -20.46 -19.72 23.17
N VAL A 237 -19.14 -19.60 23.26
CA VAL A 237 -18.39 -19.72 24.51
C VAL A 237 -18.38 -18.43 25.30
N HIS A 238 -18.23 -17.29 24.62
CA HIS A 238 -17.98 -16.01 25.30
C HIS A 238 -19.22 -15.15 25.48
N LEU A 239 -20.22 -15.27 24.61
CA LEU A 239 -21.50 -14.56 24.76
C LEU A 239 -22.66 -15.45 25.23
N GLY A 240 -22.48 -16.76 25.35
CA GLY A 240 -23.53 -17.68 25.79
C GLY A 240 -24.72 -17.74 24.82
N LYS A 241 -24.46 -17.57 23.53
CA LYS A 241 -25.46 -17.51 22.46
C LYS A 241 -25.31 -18.70 21.48
N PRO A 242 -25.56 -19.94 21.94
CA PRO A 242 -25.35 -21.14 21.11
C PRO A 242 -26.28 -21.21 19.90
N ASN A 243 -27.51 -20.68 20.00
CA ASN A 243 -28.43 -20.60 18.85
C ASN A 243 -27.90 -19.69 17.74
N GLU A 244 -27.30 -18.55 18.08
CA GLU A 244 -26.69 -17.64 17.10
C GLU A 244 -25.43 -18.27 16.51
N ALA A 245 -24.62 -18.95 17.33
CA ALA A 245 -23.45 -19.68 16.85
C ALA A 245 -23.82 -20.77 15.83
N LEU A 246 -24.92 -21.50 16.04
CA LEU A 246 -25.39 -22.52 15.10
C LEU A 246 -25.86 -21.90 13.77
N LYS A 247 -26.54 -20.75 13.80
CA LYS A 247 -26.91 -20.01 12.58
C LYS A 247 -25.68 -19.58 11.78
N VAL A 248 -24.69 -19.00 12.47
CA VAL A 248 -23.39 -18.63 11.88
C VAL A 248 -22.69 -19.83 11.25
N LEU A 249 -22.73 -21.00 11.90
CA LEU A 249 -22.13 -22.22 11.34
C LEU A 249 -22.85 -22.72 10.10
N HIS A 250 -24.18 -22.59 10.03
CA HIS A 250 -24.92 -22.91 8.82
C HIS A 250 -24.54 -21.96 7.67
N GLU A 251 -24.56 -20.65 7.92
CA GLU A 251 -24.14 -19.63 6.93
C GLU A 251 -22.70 -19.88 6.44
N ALA A 252 -21.81 -20.28 7.34
CA ALA A 252 -20.44 -20.61 6.98
C ALA A 252 -20.33 -21.80 6.02
N LEU A 253 -21.22 -22.80 6.12
CA LEU A 253 -21.21 -23.94 5.21
C LEU A 253 -21.83 -23.63 3.85
N ASP A 254 -22.62 -22.57 3.75
CA ASP A 254 -23.10 -22.05 2.46
C ASP A 254 -22.03 -21.20 1.74
N ASP A 255 -20.95 -20.82 2.43
CA ASP A 255 -19.86 -20.03 1.86
C ASP A 255 -19.01 -20.89 0.87
N PRO A 256 -18.97 -20.56 -0.43
CA PRO A 256 -18.21 -21.34 -1.41
C PRO A 256 -16.70 -21.10 -1.32
N SER A 257 -16.25 -20.08 -0.58
CA SER A 257 -14.85 -19.66 -0.54
C SER A 257 -14.04 -20.30 0.59
N ILE A 258 -14.67 -21.08 1.48
CA ILE A 258 -13.97 -21.81 2.53
C ILE A 258 -13.27 -23.05 1.98
N SER A 259 -12.08 -23.36 2.48
CA SER A 259 -11.35 -24.56 2.08
C SER A 259 -12.05 -25.84 2.60
N PRO A 260 -11.84 -27.01 1.95
CA PRO A 260 -12.38 -28.28 2.43
C PRO A 260 -11.98 -28.60 3.88
N ALA A 261 -10.73 -28.29 4.26
CA ALA A 261 -10.25 -28.48 5.62
C ALA A 261 -10.99 -27.60 6.64
N ALA A 262 -11.23 -26.32 6.30
CA ALA A 262 -11.99 -25.43 7.17
C ALA A 262 -13.46 -25.84 7.25
N ARG A 263 -14.05 -26.27 6.13
CA ARG A 263 -15.41 -26.83 6.07
C ARG A 263 -15.55 -28.02 7.00
N HIS A 264 -14.61 -28.96 6.98
CA HIS A 264 -14.60 -30.09 7.91
C HIS A 264 -14.56 -29.61 9.38
N ALA A 265 -13.67 -28.68 9.72
CA ALA A 265 -13.56 -28.16 11.08
C ALA A 265 -14.87 -27.49 11.56
N LEU A 266 -15.54 -26.73 10.68
CA LEU A 266 -16.83 -26.09 10.97
C LEU A 266 -17.95 -27.11 11.18
N VAL A 267 -18.03 -28.17 10.36
CA VAL A 267 -18.96 -29.29 10.56
C VAL A 267 -18.72 -29.97 11.90
N THR A 268 -17.45 -30.25 12.25
CA THR A 268 -17.11 -30.86 13.54
C THR A 268 -17.54 -29.97 14.71
N ARG A 269 -17.38 -28.64 14.62
CA ARG A 269 -17.89 -27.72 15.65
C ARG A 269 -19.43 -27.75 15.71
N ALA A 270 -20.09 -27.69 14.56
CA ALA A 270 -21.56 -27.72 14.49
C ALA A 270 -22.11 -28.97 15.16
N ASN A 271 -21.54 -30.15 14.88
CA ASN A 271 -21.97 -31.42 15.48
C ASN A 271 -21.71 -31.46 17.00
N ARG A 272 -20.59 -30.92 17.48
CA ARG A 272 -20.33 -30.82 18.93
C ARG A 272 -21.30 -29.88 19.63
N LEU A 273 -21.65 -28.76 18.98
CA LEU A 273 -22.61 -27.81 19.52
C LEU A 273 -24.02 -28.40 19.52
N ALA A 274 -24.40 -29.07 18.44
CA ALA A 274 -25.67 -29.77 18.24
C ALA A 274 -26.03 -30.71 19.39
N VAL A 275 -25.07 -31.55 19.79
CA VAL A 275 -25.25 -32.55 20.85
C VAL A 275 -25.55 -31.91 22.21
N LYS A 276 -25.07 -30.69 22.44
CA LYS A 276 -25.30 -29.95 23.69
C LYS A 276 -26.65 -29.22 23.72
N MET A 277 -27.34 -29.10 22.58
CA MET A 277 -28.60 -28.39 22.49
C MET A 277 -29.78 -29.27 22.91
N PRO A 278 -30.84 -28.70 23.51
CA PRO A 278 -32.06 -29.45 23.82
C PRO A 278 -32.62 -30.15 22.57
N LYS A 279 -33.09 -31.39 22.71
CA LYS A 279 -33.77 -32.13 21.63
C LYS A 279 -35.02 -31.34 21.22
N GLY A 280 -35.02 -30.82 19.98
CA GLY A 280 -36.06 -29.91 19.47
C GLY A 280 -35.52 -28.64 18.77
N VAL A 281 -34.19 -28.43 18.78
CA VAL A 281 -33.58 -27.24 18.16
C VAL A 281 -33.23 -27.48 16.69
N SER A 282 -34.15 -26.99 15.85
CA SER A 282 -34.02 -26.56 14.45
C SER A 282 -33.81 -27.63 13.36
N PRO A 283 -34.60 -27.63 12.25
CA PRO A 283 -34.34 -28.42 11.04
C PRO A 283 -32.95 -28.19 10.42
N THR A 284 -32.31 -27.07 10.78
CA THR A 284 -30.90 -26.76 10.51
C THR A 284 -29.98 -27.89 10.98
N LEU A 285 -30.24 -28.52 12.14
CA LEU A 285 -29.39 -29.58 12.70
C LEU A 285 -29.38 -30.86 11.87
N GLU A 286 -30.56 -31.25 11.39
CA GLU A 286 -30.72 -32.44 10.54
C GLU A 286 -30.10 -32.24 9.15
N SER A 287 -30.13 -31.01 8.62
CA SER A 287 -29.46 -30.69 7.35
C SER A 287 -27.93 -30.76 7.46
N LEU A 288 -27.37 -30.35 8.59
CA LEU A 288 -25.93 -30.36 8.87
C LEU A 288 -25.39 -31.79 9.05
N LEU A 289 -26.11 -32.64 9.78
CA LEU A 289 -25.75 -34.05 9.97
C LEU A 289 -25.82 -34.86 8.67
N LYS A 290 -26.63 -34.44 7.68
CA LYS A 290 -26.68 -35.06 6.35
C LYS A 290 -25.45 -34.73 5.49
N LEU A 291 -24.73 -33.64 5.78
CA LEU A 291 -23.53 -33.21 5.04
C LEU A 291 -22.27 -34.04 5.35
N GLU A 292 -22.26 -34.85 6.42
CA GLU A 292 -21.13 -35.76 6.74
C GLU A 292 -20.89 -36.84 5.67
N LYS A 293 -21.79 -37.06 4.70
CA LYS A 293 -21.66 -38.12 3.68
C LYS A 293 -20.73 -37.81 2.50
N PHE A 294 -19.97 -36.72 2.50
CA PHE A 294 -18.98 -36.44 1.44
C PHE A 294 -17.58 -36.97 1.79
N ASP A 295 -17.46 -38.28 1.93
CA ASP A 295 -16.21 -39.02 1.69
C ASP A 295 -15.96 -39.12 0.18
N THR A 296 -15.70 -37.99 -0.47
CA THR A 296 -14.94 -38.03 -1.72
C THR A 296 -13.99 -36.84 -1.71
N LEU A 297 -12.74 -37.10 -1.32
CA LEU A 297 -11.63 -36.23 -1.66
C LEU A 297 -11.71 -35.94 -3.18
N PRO A 298 -11.53 -34.68 -3.62
CA PRO A 298 -11.47 -34.40 -5.03
C PRO A 298 -10.38 -35.27 -5.66
N GLN A 299 -10.76 -36.08 -6.65
CA GLN A 299 -9.84 -36.89 -7.45
C GLN A 299 -8.77 -35.95 -8.03
N VAL A 300 -7.54 -36.06 -7.53
CA VAL A 300 -6.39 -35.34 -8.07
C VAL A 300 -6.13 -35.93 -9.44
N ASN A 301 -6.44 -35.18 -10.49
CA ASN A 301 -6.23 -35.60 -11.86
C ASN A 301 -4.70 -35.63 -12.13
N PRO A 302 -4.04 -36.79 -12.35
CA PRO A 302 -2.57 -36.87 -12.35
C PRO A 302 -1.88 -36.31 -13.60
N ARG A 303 -2.54 -35.44 -14.38
CA ARG A 303 -2.03 -35.00 -15.68
C ARG A 303 -2.23 -33.52 -15.90
N LEU A 304 -1.22 -32.74 -15.53
CA LEU A 304 -0.82 -31.56 -16.29
C LEU A 304 0.67 -31.73 -16.62
N PRO A 305 1.06 -31.66 -17.90
CA PRO A 305 2.46 -31.83 -18.32
C PRO A 305 3.31 -30.66 -17.83
N VAL A 306 4.57 -31.00 -17.58
CA VAL A 306 5.69 -30.16 -17.08
C VAL A 306 5.88 -28.89 -17.91
#